data_AF-A0AAV4PEK8-F1
#
_entry.id   AF-A0AAV4PEK8-F1
#
_cell.length_a   1.000
_cell.length_b   1.000
_cell.length_c   1.000
_cell.angle_alpha   90.00
_cell.angle_beta   90.00
_cell.angle_gamma   90.00
#
_symmetry.space_group_name_H-M   'P 1'
#
loop_
_entity.id
_entity.type
_entity.pdbx_description
1 polymer ?
#
loop_
_entity_poly.entity_id
_entity_poly.type
_entity_poly.pdbx_seq_one_letter_code
_entity_poly.pdbx_strand_id
1 'polypeptide(L)'
;MDAMNHTEDEYRNPKNQYPPELLRRFEIYFKNRSEKDQLSVREVKAEHIRKLITVRCTEVKPMLVVSTYTRDQCGAETFKTVNSMLFMPLTNCESEICRLQKSGGRLYLQTRGSKFIKFQEIKIQELVSC
;
A
#
# COMPACT_ATOMS: atom_id res chain seq x y z
N MET A 1 -5.26 -0.73 -29.12
CA MET A 1 -4.84 0.50 -28.43
C MET A 1 -5.95 1.49 -28.70
N ASP A 2 -6.96 1.51 -27.85
CA ASP A 2 -8.05 2.47 -27.95
C ASP A 2 -8.04 3.24 -26.65
N ALA A 3 -7.36 4.39 -26.68
CA ALA A 3 -7.42 5.38 -25.62
C ALA A 3 -8.80 6.03 -25.72
N MET A 4 -9.76 5.58 -24.91
CA MET A 4 -10.98 6.35 -24.68
C MET A 4 -10.60 7.65 -23.98
N ASN A 5 -10.70 8.75 -24.73
CA ASN A 5 -10.57 10.11 -24.24
C ASN A 5 -11.53 10.31 -23.06
N HIS A 6 -10.98 10.49 -21.85
CA HIS A 6 -11.76 10.93 -20.70
C HIS A 6 -12.09 12.42 -20.85
N THR A 7 -13.35 12.73 -21.12
CA THR A 7 -13.92 14.07 -20.93
C THR A 7 -13.93 14.41 -19.44
N GLU A 8 -13.44 15.60 -19.09
CA GLU A 8 -13.05 15.99 -17.71
C GLU A 8 -14.24 16.22 -16.74
N ASP A 9 -15.50 16.07 -17.18
CA ASP A 9 -16.70 16.48 -16.42
C ASP A 9 -17.73 15.36 -16.14
N GLU A 10 -17.33 14.09 -16.13
CA GLU A 10 -18.19 13.06 -15.53
C GLU A 10 -18.02 13.06 -14.01
N TYR A 11 -19.11 13.33 -13.29
CA TYR A 11 -19.21 13.29 -11.82
C TYR A 11 -18.76 11.91 -11.31
N ARG A 12 -17.45 11.75 -11.04
CA ARG A 12 -16.88 10.49 -10.57
C ARG A 12 -17.55 10.12 -9.27
N ASN A 13 -18.30 9.02 -9.28
CA ASN A 13 -18.85 8.40 -8.08
C ASN A 13 -17.75 8.37 -7.00
N PRO A 14 -17.98 8.87 -5.77
CA PRO A 14 -16.96 8.90 -4.72
C PRO A 14 -16.31 7.53 -4.46
N LYS A 15 -17.02 6.44 -4.76
CA LYS A 15 -16.52 5.06 -4.69
C LYS A 15 -15.50 4.68 -5.76
N ASN A 16 -15.38 5.47 -6.83
CA ASN A 16 -14.49 5.24 -7.95
C ASN A 16 -13.35 6.27 -8.03
N GLN A 17 -13.09 6.99 -6.93
CA GLN A 17 -11.97 7.91 -6.84
C GLN A 17 -10.68 7.13 -6.54
N TYR A 18 -9.58 7.55 -7.17
CA TYR A 18 -8.28 6.98 -6.86
C TYR A 18 -7.89 7.36 -5.41
N PRO A 19 -7.50 6.38 -4.57
CA PRO A 19 -7.02 6.70 -3.24
C PRO A 19 -5.74 7.55 -3.34
N PRO A 20 -5.55 8.56 -2.49
CA PRO A 20 -4.38 9.44 -2.55
C PRO A 20 -3.07 8.67 -2.38
N GLU A 21 -3.11 7.53 -1.69
CA GLU A 21 -1.99 6.60 -1.56
C GLU A 21 -1.55 6.05 -2.93
N LEU A 22 -2.46 5.80 -3.86
CA LEU A 22 -2.14 5.31 -5.21
C LEU A 22 -1.42 6.39 -6.03
N LEU A 23 -1.87 7.64 -5.91
CA LEU A 23 -1.34 8.77 -6.67
C LEU A 23 -0.01 9.30 -6.12
N ARG A 24 0.29 9.06 -4.84
CA ARG A 24 1.52 9.54 -4.18
C ARG A 24 2.76 8.85 -4.75
N ARG A 25 3.63 9.58 -5.46
CA ARG A 25 4.90 9.06 -6.03
C ARG A 25 6.16 9.45 -5.25
N PHE A 26 5.99 9.97 -4.04
CA PHE A 26 7.09 10.39 -3.17
C PHE A 26 6.93 9.78 -1.76
N GLU A 27 8.04 9.73 -1.05
CA GLU A 27 8.12 9.28 0.34
C GLU A 27 8.79 10.38 1.17
N ILE A 28 8.30 10.57 2.40
CA ILE A 28 8.86 11.53 3.35
C ILE A 28 9.60 10.74 4.41
N TYR A 29 10.88 11.07 4.62
CA TYR A 29 11.73 10.44 5.62
C TYR A 29 12.17 11.46 6.66
N PHE A 30 12.11 11.08 7.93
CA PHE A 30 12.76 11.82 9.00
C PHE A 30 14.20 11.32 9.15
N LYS A 31 15.16 12.23 9.06
CA LYS A 31 16.57 11.95 9.38
C LYS A 31 16.87 12.43 10.79
N ASN A 32 17.59 11.63 11.57
CA ASN A 32 18.05 12.07 12.88
C ASN A 32 19.02 13.27 12.72
N ARG A 33 18.99 14.21 13.67
CA ARG A 33 19.83 15.43 13.64
C ARG A 33 21.31 15.12 13.86
N SER A 34 21.62 14.02 14.56
CA SER A 34 22.98 13.60 14.92
C SER A 34 23.18 12.12 14.58
N GLU A 35 24.37 11.77 14.09
CA GLU A 35 24.77 10.37 13.88
C GLU A 35 25.20 9.67 15.18
N LYS A 36 25.35 10.43 16.27
CA LYS A 36 25.87 9.95 17.57
C LYS A 36 24.83 9.25 18.45
N ASP A 37 23.55 9.27 18.09
CA ASP A 37 22.47 8.64 18.87
C ASP A 37 22.23 7.18 18.45
N GLN A 38 23.30 6.40 18.29
CA GLN A 38 23.20 4.96 18.08
C GLN A 38 23.18 4.25 19.42
N LEU A 39 22.00 3.76 19.82
CA LEU A 39 21.83 2.92 21.00
C LEU A 39 22.07 1.46 20.63
N SER A 40 22.69 0.71 21.53
CA SER A 40 22.73 -0.76 21.44
C SER A 40 21.32 -1.32 21.67
N VAL A 41 21.04 -2.53 21.15
CA VAL A 41 19.70 -3.17 21.29
C VAL A 41 19.31 -3.32 22.77
N ARG A 42 20.27 -3.68 23.64
CA ARG A 42 20.14 -3.70 25.11
C ARG A 42 19.67 -2.40 25.74
N GLU A 43 20.03 -1.26 25.17
CA GLU A 43 19.71 0.07 25.71
C GLU A 43 18.31 0.55 25.29
N VAL A 44 17.65 -0.15 24.35
CA VAL A 44 16.29 0.18 23.91
C VAL A 44 15.27 -0.22 24.99
N LYS A 45 14.97 0.73 25.87
CA LYS A 45 13.98 0.61 26.95
C LYS A 45 12.61 1.20 26.58
N ALA A 46 11.61 0.96 27.43
CA ALA A 46 10.24 1.47 27.26
C ALA A 46 10.15 3.00 27.12
N GLU A 47 11.11 3.75 27.68
CA GLU A 47 11.22 5.22 27.52
C GLU A 47 11.47 5.68 26.08
N HIS A 48 11.82 4.76 25.18
CA HIS A 48 12.05 5.00 23.74
C HIS A 48 10.81 4.70 22.89
N ILE A 49 9.72 4.20 23.47
CA ILE A 49 8.46 4.01 22.74
C ILE A 49 8.00 5.37 22.20
N ARG A 50 7.63 5.41 20.91
CA ARG A 50 7.28 6.63 20.16
C ARG A 50 8.43 7.63 19.91
N LYS A 51 9.70 7.23 20.11
CA LYS A 51 10.88 8.01 19.69
C LYS A 51 11.50 7.44 18.42
N LEU A 52 12.21 8.28 17.67
CA LEU A 52 12.98 7.85 16.49
C LEU A 52 14.32 7.24 16.95
N ILE A 53 14.56 5.97 16.63
CA ILE A 53 15.82 5.27 16.86
C ILE A 53 16.42 4.82 15.52
N THR A 54 17.75 4.65 15.45
CA THR A 54 18.44 4.23 14.22
C THR A 54 18.99 2.82 14.37
N VAL A 55 18.65 1.93 13.45
CA VAL A 55 19.13 0.54 13.40
C VAL A 55 19.51 0.15 11.97
N ARG A 56 20.53 -0.70 11.79
CA ARG A 56 20.96 -1.20 10.48
C ARG A 56 20.24 -2.49 10.12
N CYS A 57 19.78 -2.60 8.89
CA CYS A 57 18.88 -3.64 8.42
C CYS A 57 19.29 -4.13 7.03
N THR A 58 18.95 -5.39 6.71
CA THR A 58 19.18 -5.99 5.38
C THR A 58 17.90 -6.64 4.84
N GLU A 59 17.87 -6.83 3.52
CA GLU A 59 16.81 -7.38 2.66
C GLU A 59 15.49 -6.58 2.60
N VAL A 60 15.04 -6.28 1.38
CA VAL A 60 13.79 -5.55 1.10
C VAL A 60 12.85 -6.39 0.28
N LYS A 61 11.60 -6.50 0.73
CA LYS A 61 10.51 -7.17 0.00
C LYS A 61 9.41 -6.15 -0.36
N PRO A 62 8.69 -6.32 -1.46
CA PRO A 62 7.55 -5.47 -1.79
C PRO A 62 6.35 -5.79 -0.89
N MET A 63 5.67 -4.77 -0.36
CA MET A 63 4.39 -4.89 0.35
C MET A 63 3.30 -4.11 -0.38
N LEU A 64 2.15 -4.74 -0.57
CA LEU A 64 0.98 -4.16 -1.21
C LEU A 64 0.33 -3.11 -0.29
N VAL A 65 0.14 -1.88 -0.78
CA VAL A 65 -0.52 -0.79 -0.05
C VAL A 65 -1.84 -0.35 -0.68
N VAL A 66 -1.99 -0.54 -1.99
CA VAL A 66 -3.26 -0.33 -2.70
C VAL A 66 -3.46 -1.50 -3.65
N SER A 67 -4.51 -2.29 -3.44
CA SER A 67 -4.94 -3.33 -4.37
C SER A 67 -5.88 -2.75 -5.41
N THR A 68 -5.61 -3.08 -6.67
CA THR A 68 -6.43 -2.71 -7.82
C THR A 68 -7.08 -3.96 -8.40
N TYR A 69 -8.40 -3.95 -8.51
CA TYR A 69 -9.18 -5.04 -9.06
C TYR A 69 -9.82 -4.62 -10.37
N THR A 70 -9.86 -5.54 -11.34
CA THR A 70 -10.58 -5.35 -12.60
C THR A 70 -11.63 -6.44 -12.77
N ARG A 71 -12.68 -6.12 -13.52
CA ARG A 71 -13.66 -7.10 -13.98
C ARG A 71 -13.83 -7.02 -15.49
N ASP A 72 -13.60 -8.12 -16.18
CA ASP A 72 -13.61 -8.17 -17.65
C ASP A 72 -14.98 -7.86 -18.26
N GLN A 73 -16.07 -8.23 -17.58
CA GLN A 73 -17.44 -8.07 -18.12
C GLN A 73 -17.93 -6.62 -18.14
N CYS A 74 -17.57 -5.80 -17.14
CA CYS A 74 -18.02 -4.41 -17.06
C CYS A 74 -16.89 -3.39 -17.22
N GLY A 75 -15.64 -3.84 -17.29
CA GLY A 75 -14.46 -2.97 -17.39
C GLY A 75 -14.18 -2.11 -16.15
N ALA A 76 -14.96 -2.26 -15.08
CA ALA A 76 -14.80 -1.42 -13.90
C ALA A 76 -13.52 -1.77 -13.13
N GLU A 77 -12.82 -0.73 -12.68
CA GLU A 77 -11.71 -0.84 -11.75
C GLU A 77 -12.18 -0.56 -10.32
N THR A 78 -11.54 -1.17 -9.33
CA THR A 78 -11.85 -0.94 -7.92
C THR A 78 -10.57 -0.90 -7.11
N PHE A 79 -10.42 0.11 -6.27
CA PHE A 79 -9.22 0.35 -5.47
C PHE A 79 -9.51 0.12 -3.99
N LYS A 80 -8.61 -0.59 -3.30
CA LYS A 80 -8.70 -0.79 -1.85
C LYS A 80 -7.35 -0.57 -1.19
N THR A 81 -7.33 0.27 -0.17
CA THR A 81 -6.14 0.50 0.66
C THR A 81 -5.92 -0.70 1.59
N VAL A 82 -4.67 -1.16 1.69
CA VAL A 82 -4.24 -2.30 2.51
C VAL A 82 -3.40 -1.78 3.68
N ASN A 83 -3.90 -1.97 4.90
CA ASN A 83 -3.27 -1.46 6.13
C ASN A 83 -2.55 -2.53 6.96
N SER A 84 -2.54 -3.79 6.50
CA SER A 84 -2.01 -4.94 7.24
C SER A 84 -1.29 -5.92 6.30
N MET A 85 -0.40 -6.74 6.86
CA MET A 85 0.31 -7.79 6.12
C MET A 85 -0.65 -8.84 5.53
N LEU A 86 -1.80 -9.03 6.18
CA LEU A 86 -2.87 -9.91 5.73
C LEU A 86 -4.10 -9.06 5.40
N PHE A 87 -4.72 -9.32 4.25
CA PHE A 87 -5.94 -8.63 3.84
C PHE A 87 -6.88 -9.61 3.12
N MET A 88 -8.17 -9.33 3.21
CA MET A 88 -9.18 -10.08 2.45
C MET A 88 -9.38 -9.43 1.07
N PRO A 89 -9.19 -10.18 -0.04
CA PRO A 89 -9.44 -9.69 -1.37
C PRO A 89 -10.91 -9.34 -1.59
N LEU A 90 -11.16 -8.34 -2.45
CA LEU A 90 -12.51 -8.09 -2.94
C LEU A 90 -12.87 -9.14 -4.00
N THR A 91 -14.04 -9.76 -3.84
CA THR A 91 -14.52 -10.81 -4.75
C THR A 91 -15.62 -10.33 -5.68
N ASN A 92 -16.45 -9.40 -5.22
CA ASN A 92 -17.64 -8.93 -5.92
C ASN A 92 -17.46 -7.49 -6.41
N CYS A 93 -17.79 -7.26 -7.67
CA CYS A 93 -17.80 -5.93 -8.26
C CYS A 93 -19.03 -5.12 -7.80
N GLU A 94 -18.81 -3.96 -7.19
CA GLU A 94 -19.87 -3.03 -6.73
C GLU A 94 -20.22 -1.94 -7.77
N SER A 95 -19.77 -2.08 -9.02
CA SER A 95 -20.09 -1.10 -10.07
C SER A 95 -21.60 -1.00 -10.29
N GLU A 96 -22.06 0.18 -10.67
CA GLU A 96 -23.49 0.45 -10.90
C GLU A 96 -24.08 -0.42 -12.00
N ILE A 97 -23.32 -0.64 -13.08
CA ILE A 97 -23.70 -1.55 -14.19
C ILE A 97 -24.01 -2.94 -13.64
N CYS A 98 -23.13 -3.48 -12.80
CA CYS A 98 -23.27 -4.82 -12.24
C CYS A 98 -24.36 -4.92 -11.17
N ARG A 99 -24.59 -3.83 -10.43
CA ARG A 99 -25.70 -3.71 -9.48
C ARG A 99 -27.04 -3.74 -10.20
N LEU A 100 -27.19 -2.97 -11.28
CA LEU A 100 -28.43 -2.89 -12.06
C LEU A 100 -28.73 -4.20 -12.79
N GLN A 101 -27.70 -4.82 -13.38
CA GLN A 101 -27.84 -6.09 -14.09
C GLN A 101 -27.93 -7.32 -13.18
N LYS A 102 -27.81 -7.14 -11.85
CA LYS A 102 -27.70 -8.22 -10.85
C LYS A 102 -26.63 -9.27 -11.19
N SER A 103 -25.67 -8.89 -12.03
CA SER A 103 -24.57 -9.70 -12.46
C SER A 103 -23.42 -9.45 -11.47
N GLY A 104 -23.51 -10.02 -10.27
CA GLY A 104 -22.41 -10.01 -9.30
C GLY A 104 -21.28 -10.92 -9.80
N GLY A 105 -20.29 -10.35 -10.49
CA GLY A 105 -19.20 -11.10 -11.10
C GLY A 105 -17.90 -10.96 -10.33
N ARG A 106 -17.01 -11.91 -10.61
CA ARG A 106 -15.72 -12.06 -9.95
C ARG A 106 -14.79 -10.90 -10.31
N LEU A 107 -14.14 -10.35 -9.29
CA LEU A 107 -13.03 -9.42 -9.43
C LEU A 107 -11.69 -10.16 -9.52
N TYR A 108 -10.79 -9.63 -10.35
CA TYR A 108 -9.42 -10.13 -10.50
C TYR A 108 -8.44 -9.08 -9.99
N LEU A 109 -7.55 -9.49 -9.08
CA LEU A 109 -6.50 -8.62 -8.57
C LEU A 109 -5.43 -8.40 -9.64
N GLN A 110 -5.15 -7.14 -9.96
CA GLN A 110 -4.15 -6.74 -10.95
C GLN A 110 -2.88 -6.24 -10.28
N THR A 111 -1.77 -6.99 -10.41
CA THR A 111 -0.46 -6.58 -9.86
C THR A 111 0.03 -5.28 -10.49
N ARG A 112 -0.11 -5.09 -11.80
CA ARG A 112 0.40 -3.89 -12.51
C ARG A 112 -0.32 -2.59 -12.11
N GLY A 113 -1.63 -2.67 -11.84
CA GLY A 113 -2.42 -1.52 -11.39
C GLY A 113 -2.34 -1.27 -9.89
N SER A 114 -1.78 -2.22 -9.13
CA SER A 114 -1.65 -2.12 -7.68
C SER A 114 -0.39 -1.37 -7.27
N LYS A 115 -0.41 -0.74 -6.10
CA LYS A 115 0.76 -0.05 -5.54
C LYS A 115 1.45 -0.92 -4.50
N PHE A 116 2.75 -1.09 -4.68
CA PHE A 116 3.65 -1.73 -3.73
C PHE A 116 4.64 -0.70 -3.17
N ILE A 117 4.98 -0.85 -1.89
CA ILE A 117 6.07 -0.11 -1.25
C ILE A 117 7.16 -1.09 -0.81
N LYS A 118 8.35 -0.56 -0.56
CA LYS A 118 9.43 -1.31 0.08
C LYS A 118 9.03 -1.64 1.51
N PHE A 119 9.18 -2.89 1.91
CA PHE A 119 8.90 -3.39 3.24
C PHE A 119 10.03 -4.28 3.72
N GLN A 120 10.36 -4.18 5.00
CA GLN A 120 11.40 -4.97 5.64
C GLN A 120 10.87 -5.44 6.98
N GLU A 121 10.89 -6.75 7.21
CA GLU A 121 10.72 -7.31 8.54
C GLU A 121 12.11 -7.67 9.04
N ILE A 122 12.51 -7.07 10.16
CA ILE A 122 13.90 -7.14 10.62
C ILE A 122 13.92 -7.81 11.99
N LYS A 123 14.76 -8.83 12.12
CA LYS A 123 15.19 -9.38 13.41
C LYS A 123 16.58 -8.84 13.69
N ILE A 124 16.72 -8.09 14.78
CA ILE A 124 17.98 -7.47 15.16
C ILE A 124 18.58 -8.30 16.29
N GLN A 125 19.85 -8.68 16.13
CA GLN A 125 20.67 -9.27 17.18
C GLN A 125 21.82 -8.32 17.49
N GLU A 126 22.28 -8.35 18.73
CA GLU A 126 23.45 -7.58 19.15
C GLU A 126 24.71 -8.06 18.43
N LEU A 127 25.60 -7.12 18.14
CA LEU A 127 26.95 -7.44 17.70
C LEU A 127 27.69 -8.10 18.86
N VAL A 128 28.33 -9.24 18.58
CA VAL A 128 29.30 -9.82 19.51
C VAL A 128 30.54 -8.93 19.46
N SER A 129 30.77 -8.18 20.52
CA SER A 129 32.02 -7.45 20.70
C SER A 129 33.15 -8.45 20.92
N CYS A 130 34.06 -8.58 19.95
CA CYS A 130 35.37 -9.20 20.12
C CYS A 130 36.36 -8.20 20.73
#